data_AF-A0A1X7TX99-F1
#
_entry.id   AF-A0A1X7TX99-F1
#
_cell.length_a   1.000
_cell.length_b   1.000
_cell.length_c   1.000
_cell.angle_alpha   90.00
_cell.angle_beta   90.00
_cell.angle_gamma   90.00
#
_symmetry.space_group_name_H-M   'P 1'
#
loop_
_entity.id
_entity.type
_entity.pdbx_description
1 polymer ?
#
loop_
_entity_poly.entity_id
_entity_poly.type
_entity_poly.pdbx_seq_one_letter_code
_entity_poly.pdbx_strand_id
1 'polypeptide(L)'
;MSASSIGGASPSAVNVNKVKKVINDVLVSHYAALNSLKTSLSDLASQLYAAGLISDEVRETRSMDKFITEFKASLSFKRKLPKVQEHCQKFLSSFIAVRGSYSDAAEALGEDWVEAIRNELGFDFSVDIEH
;
A
#
# COMPACT_ATOMS: atom_id res chain seq x y z
N MET A 1 -34.93 -25.53 32.65
CA MET A 1 -33.52 -25.14 32.84
C MET A 1 -33.03 -24.51 31.55
N SER A 2 -32.50 -23.30 31.68
CA SER A 2 -31.53 -22.59 30.85
C SER A 2 -31.62 -22.68 29.32
N ALA A 3 -31.94 -21.53 28.72
CA ALA A 3 -31.65 -21.20 27.33
C ALA A 3 -30.14 -21.08 27.11
N SER A 4 -29.60 -21.69 26.06
CA SER A 4 -28.28 -21.38 25.54
C SER A 4 -28.43 -20.69 24.19
N SER A 5 -28.42 -19.36 24.26
CA SER A 5 -28.21 -18.47 23.12
C SER A 5 -26.77 -18.62 22.65
N ILE A 6 -26.57 -19.25 21.48
CA ILE A 6 -25.29 -19.16 20.77
C ILE A 6 -25.23 -17.73 20.21
N GLY A 7 -24.58 -16.84 20.98
CA GLY A 7 -24.21 -15.52 20.51
C GLY A 7 -23.31 -15.67 19.30
N GLY A 8 -23.89 -15.50 18.10
CA GLY A 8 -23.13 -15.33 16.88
C GLY A 8 -22.25 -14.09 17.05
N ALA A 9 -20.95 -14.30 17.24
CA ALA A 9 -19.98 -13.24 17.11
C ALA A 9 -20.02 -12.78 15.65
N SER A 10 -20.67 -11.65 15.40
CA SER A 10 -20.56 -10.93 14.13
C SER A 10 -19.07 -10.74 13.82
N PRO A 11 -18.62 -10.95 12.57
CA PRO A 11 -17.26 -10.63 12.18
C PRO A 11 -16.97 -9.19 12.57
N SER A 12 -15.93 -8.99 13.39
CA SER A 12 -15.43 -7.67 13.76
C SER A 12 -15.23 -6.88 12.47
N ALA A 13 -16.00 -5.82 12.25
CA ALA A 13 -15.84 -5.01 11.04
C ALA A 13 -14.39 -4.48 10.99
N VAL A 14 -13.68 -4.75 9.89
CA VAL A 14 -12.29 -4.33 9.72
C VAL A 14 -12.19 -2.81 9.90
N ASN A 15 -11.34 -2.38 10.83
CA ASN A 15 -11.10 -0.97 11.07
C ASN A 15 -10.12 -0.41 10.03
N VAL A 16 -10.66 0.18 8.96
CA VAL A 16 -9.88 0.73 7.83
C VAL A 16 -8.86 1.78 8.27
N ASN A 17 -9.13 2.55 9.32
CA ASN A 17 -8.17 3.54 9.82
C ASN A 17 -6.94 2.89 10.46
N LYS A 18 -7.12 1.77 11.16
CA LYS A 18 -5.99 0.98 11.66
C LYS A 18 -5.16 0.39 10.51
N VAL A 19 -5.82 -0.14 9.47
CA VAL A 19 -5.13 -0.66 8.27
C VAL A 19 -4.28 0.42 7.61
N LYS A 20 -4.85 1.62 7.36
CA LYS A 20 -4.11 2.75 6.78
C LYS A 20 -2.92 3.18 7.65
N LYS A 21 -3.04 3.09 8.98
CA LYS A 21 -1.95 3.39 9.90
C LYS A 21 -0.80 2.40 9.71
N VAL A 22 -1.07 1.10 9.76
CA VAL A 22 -0.05 0.05 9.56
C VAL A 22 0.66 0.22 8.21
N ILE A 23 -0.10 0.45 7.14
CA ILE A 23 0.45 0.72 5.81
C ILE A 23 1.43 1.90 5.83
N ASN A 24 1.05 3.01 6.49
CA ASN A 24 1.90 4.19 6.60
C ASN A 24 3.14 3.93 7.45
N ASP A 25 3.03 3.17 8.54
CA ASP A 25 4.12 2.87 9.45
C ASP A 25 5.20 2.03 8.73
N VAL A 26 4.78 1.00 7.98
CA VAL A 26 5.69 0.22 7.10
C VAL A 26 6.27 1.09 5.99
N LEU A 27 5.47 1.95 5.35
CA LEU A 27 6.00 2.84 4.30
C LEU A 27 7.05 3.84 4.85
N VAL A 28 6.94 4.22 6.13
CA VAL A 28 7.94 5.05 6.82
C VAL A 28 9.23 4.26 7.10
N SER A 29 9.16 2.97 7.47
CA SER A 29 10.36 2.16 7.68
C SER A 29 11.17 1.96 6.39
N HIS A 30 10.50 1.88 5.24
CA HIS A 30 11.14 1.76 3.92
C HIS A 30 11.56 3.10 3.29
N TYR A 31 11.15 4.24 3.86
CA TYR A 31 11.27 5.55 3.20
C TYR A 31 12.70 5.91 2.78
N ALA A 32 13.70 5.62 3.63
CA ALA A 32 15.10 5.89 3.32
C ALA A 32 15.62 5.02 2.17
N ALA A 33 15.27 3.73 2.16
CA ALA A 33 15.64 2.81 1.09
C ALA A 33 14.98 3.21 -0.24
N LEU A 34 13.69 3.55 -0.23
CA LEU A 34 12.96 4.02 -1.41
C LEU A 34 13.57 5.30 -1.99
N ASN A 35 13.93 6.28 -1.14
CA ASN A 35 14.58 7.52 -1.60
C ASN A 35 16.03 7.33 -2.08
N SER A 36 16.64 6.17 -1.81
CA SER A 36 17.95 5.83 -2.38
C SER A 36 17.85 5.39 -3.86
N LEU A 37 16.66 5.02 -4.33
CA LEU A 37 16.39 4.69 -5.73
C LEU A 37 16.37 5.98 -6.57
N LYS A 38 17.46 6.24 -7.31
CA LYS A 38 17.63 7.47 -8.10
C LYS A 38 17.49 7.27 -9.59
N THR A 39 17.67 6.05 -10.08
CA THR A 39 17.54 5.70 -11.50
C THR A 39 16.07 5.49 -11.87
N SER A 40 15.70 5.70 -13.14
CA SER A 40 14.34 5.40 -13.65
C SER A 40 13.15 6.05 -12.92
N LEU A 41 13.37 7.14 -12.17
CA LEU A 41 12.29 7.90 -11.53
C LEU A 41 11.27 8.45 -12.54
N SER A 42 11.71 8.74 -13.78
CA SER A 42 10.81 9.14 -14.87
C SER A 42 9.90 8.00 -15.34
N ASP A 43 10.41 6.77 -15.37
CA ASP A 43 9.64 5.59 -15.75
C ASP A 43 8.62 5.28 -14.66
N LEU A 44 9.05 5.30 -13.40
CA LEU A 44 8.15 5.15 -12.25
C LEU A 44 7.06 6.23 -12.24
N ALA A 45 7.42 7.50 -12.47
CA ALA A 45 6.45 8.59 -12.54
C ALA A 45 5.37 8.31 -13.60
N SER A 46 5.78 7.79 -14.76
CA SER A 46 4.88 7.47 -15.87
C SER A 46 3.92 6.33 -15.49
N GLN A 47 4.43 5.29 -14.83
CA GLN A 47 3.61 4.16 -14.35
C GLN A 47 2.60 4.61 -13.28
N LEU A 48 3.05 5.39 -12.28
CA LEU A 48 2.19 5.92 -11.22
C LEU A 48 1.10 6.83 -11.76
N TYR A 49 1.42 7.67 -12.76
CA TYR A 49 0.45 8.53 -13.42
C TYR A 49 -0.57 7.72 -14.21
N ALA A 50 -0.12 6.73 -14.99
CA ALA A 50 -1.00 5.82 -15.73
C ALA A 50 -1.94 5.03 -14.80
N ALA A 51 -1.48 4.66 -13.60
CA ALA A 51 -2.28 4.02 -12.56
C ALA A 51 -3.26 4.97 -11.84
N GLY A 52 -3.21 6.28 -12.13
CA GLY A 52 -4.03 7.31 -11.50
C GLY A 52 -3.67 7.56 -10.04
N LEU A 53 -2.43 7.28 -9.63
CA LEU A 53 -1.95 7.46 -8.26
C LEU A 53 -1.38 8.85 -8.01
N ILE A 54 -0.88 9.50 -9.06
CA ILE A 54 -0.30 10.84 -8.98
C ILE A 54 -0.88 11.75 -10.06
N SER A 55 -0.87 13.06 -9.79
CA SER A 55 -1.24 14.08 -10.77
C SER A 55 -0.13 14.31 -11.81
N ASP A 56 -0.46 15.03 -12.87
CA ASP A 56 0.51 15.46 -13.89
C ASP A 56 1.61 16.33 -13.27
N GLU A 57 1.24 17.24 -12.35
CA GLU A 57 2.18 18.08 -11.61
C GLU A 57 3.17 17.25 -10.78
N VAL A 58 2.67 16.24 -10.05
CA VAL A 58 3.53 15.36 -9.24
C VAL A 58 4.43 14.50 -10.14
N ARG A 59 3.95 14.04 -11.31
CA ARG A 59 4.74 13.28 -12.29
C ARG A 59 6.00 14.04 -12.70
N GLU A 60 5.88 15.33 -13.00
CA GLU A 60 7.00 16.15 -13.47
C GLU A 60 8.08 16.39 -12.40
N THR A 61 7.76 16.22 -11.10
CA THR A 61 8.76 16.35 -10.03
C THR A 61 9.82 15.27 -10.06
N ARG A 62 9.50 14.09 -10.62
CA ARG A 62 10.38 12.90 -10.65
C ARG A 62 11.00 12.60 -9.28
N SER A 63 10.22 12.75 -8.22
CA SER A 63 10.69 12.65 -6.84
C SER A 63 9.96 11.55 -6.09
N MET A 64 10.72 10.56 -5.58
CA MET A 64 10.18 9.49 -4.76
C MET A 64 9.44 10.03 -3.52
N ASP A 65 9.99 11.05 -2.86
CA ASP A 65 9.32 11.74 -1.75
C ASP A 65 7.94 12.28 -2.14
N LYS A 66 7.84 12.92 -3.31
CA LYS A 66 6.56 13.45 -3.81
C LYS A 66 5.58 12.34 -4.16
N PHE A 67 6.05 11.24 -4.75
CA PHE A 67 5.22 10.08 -5.04
C PHE A 67 4.65 9.44 -3.77
N ILE A 68 5.50 9.26 -2.74
CA ILE A 68 5.09 8.72 -1.45
C ILE A 68 4.10 9.67 -0.74
N THR A 69 4.35 10.97 -0.79
CA THR A 69 3.45 11.97 -0.20
C THR A 69 2.07 11.92 -0.84
N GLU A 70 2.00 11.89 -2.16
CA GLU A 70 0.74 11.80 -2.91
C GLU A 70 0.02 10.47 -2.65
N PHE A 71 0.77 9.36 -2.59
CA PHE A 71 0.22 8.05 -2.20
C PHE A 71 -0.46 8.11 -0.83
N LYS A 72 0.21 8.67 0.19
CA LYS A 72 -0.32 8.81 1.56
C LYS A 72 -1.56 9.71 1.60
N ALA A 73 -1.52 10.83 0.87
CA ALA A 73 -2.65 11.75 0.76
C ALA A 73 -3.87 11.04 0.16
N SER A 74 -3.70 10.37 -0.98
CA SER A 74 -4.77 9.62 -1.66
C SER A 74 -5.29 8.45 -0.80
N LEU A 75 -4.41 7.74 -0.10
CA LEU A 75 -4.76 6.65 0.82
C LEU A 75 -5.67 7.15 1.96
N SER A 76 -5.44 8.36 2.47
CA SER A 76 -6.21 8.93 3.59
C SER A 76 -7.72 9.00 3.30
N PHE A 77 -8.08 9.23 2.03
CA PHE A 77 -9.47 9.33 1.56
C PHE A 77 -10.15 7.98 1.34
N LYS A 78 -9.42 6.86 1.33
CA LYS A 78 -10.02 5.53 1.16
C LYS A 78 -10.80 5.13 2.42
N ARG A 79 -12.07 4.74 2.22
CA ARG A 79 -13.03 4.42 3.30
C ARG A 79 -13.34 2.94 3.45
N LYS A 80 -13.00 2.11 2.45
CA LYS A 80 -13.31 0.68 2.41
C LYS A 80 -12.02 -0.10 2.21
N LEU A 81 -11.90 -1.26 2.87
CA LEU A 81 -10.72 -2.13 2.75
C LEU A 81 -10.37 -2.48 1.30
N PRO A 82 -11.32 -2.89 0.42
CA PRO A 82 -10.99 -3.18 -0.97
C PRO A 82 -10.39 -1.99 -1.74
N LYS A 83 -10.77 -0.76 -1.37
CA LYS A 83 -10.22 0.47 -1.97
C LYS A 83 -8.85 0.83 -1.42
N VAL A 84 -8.51 0.37 -0.22
CA VAL A 84 -7.15 0.45 0.32
C VAL A 84 -6.26 -0.58 -0.38
N GLN A 85 -6.71 -1.83 -0.52
CA GLN A 85 -6.01 -2.89 -1.24
C GLN A 85 -5.75 -2.51 -2.69
N GLU A 86 -6.77 -2.04 -3.42
CA GLU A 86 -6.62 -1.57 -4.81
C GLU A 86 -5.57 -0.45 -4.94
N HIS A 87 -5.53 0.46 -3.95
CA HIS A 87 -4.59 1.58 -3.94
C HIS A 87 -3.15 1.12 -3.70
N CYS A 88 -2.94 0.21 -2.74
CA CYS A 88 -1.65 -0.43 -2.50
C CYS A 88 -1.21 -1.25 -3.72
N GLN A 89 -2.10 -2.05 -4.30
CA GLN A 89 -1.80 -2.90 -5.45
C GLN A 89 -1.30 -2.09 -6.64
N LYS A 90 -1.99 -1.01 -6.99
CA LYS A 90 -1.59 -0.12 -8.08
C LYS A 90 -0.19 0.46 -7.83
N PHE A 91 0.11 0.80 -6.59
CA PHE A 91 1.41 1.37 -6.22
C PHE A 91 2.52 0.34 -6.41
N LEU A 92 2.36 -0.88 -5.87
CA LEU A 92 3.32 -1.98 -6.05
C LEU A 92 3.48 -2.37 -7.53
N SER A 93 2.37 -2.50 -8.26
CA SER A 93 2.39 -2.84 -9.70
C SER A 93 3.16 -1.81 -10.53
N SER A 94 3.08 -0.53 -10.16
CA SER A 94 3.82 0.54 -10.84
C SER A 94 5.34 0.40 -10.66
N PHE A 95 5.77 -0.06 -9.48
CA PHE A 95 7.18 -0.35 -9.21
C PHE A 95 7.65 -1.60 -9.97
N ILE A 96 6.86 -2.68 -9.93
CA ILE A 96 7.16 -3.93 -10.64
C ILE A 96 7.32 -3.69 -12.15
N ALA A 97 6.48 -2.84 -12.73
CA ALA A 97 6.55 -2.49 -14.15
C ALA A 97 7.87 -1.81 -14.57
N VAL A 98 8.55 -1.12 -13.65
CA VAL A 98 9.86 -0.48 -13.90
C VAL A 98 11.01 -1.50 -13.87
N ARG A 99 10.83 -2.62 -13.16
CA ARG A 99 11.80 -3.72 -13.01
C ARG A 99 13.03 -3.37 -12.16
N GLY A 100 13.91 -4.35 -11.99
CA GLY A 100 15.15 -4.23 -11.23
C GLY A 100 14.87 -3.92 -9.76
N SER A 101 15.63 -2.97 -9.18
CA SER A 101 15.49 -2.59 -7.77
C SER A 101 14.11 -2.07 -7.40
N TYR A 102 13.29 -1.62 -8.35
CA TYR A 102 11.91 -1.24 -8.09
C TYR A 102 11.01 -2.47 -7.86
N SER A 103 11.21 -3.56 -8.61
CA SER A 103 10.53 -4.83 -8.33
C SER A 103 10.88 -5.35 -6.95
N ASP A 104 12.17 -5.39 -6.62
CA ASP A 104 12.64 -5.85 -5.30
C ASP A 104 12.03 -5.00 -4.16
N ALA A 105 11.96 -3.68 -4.36
CA ALA A 105 11.34 -2.77 -3.38
C ALA A 105 9.82 -2.98 -3.26
N ALA A 106 9.13 -3.31 -4.36
CA ALA A 106 7.70 -3.61 -4.33
C ALA A 106 7.41 -4.91 -3.60
N GLU A 107 8.22 -5.94 -3.83
CA GLU A 107 8.12 -7.23 -3.15
C GLU A 107 8.30 -7.07 -1.65
N ALA A 108 9.44 -6.50 -1.21
CA ALA A 108 9.71 -6.29 0.21
C ALA A 108 8.63 -5.43 0.90
N LEU A 109 8.17 -4.36 0.24
CA LEU A 109 7.12 -3.50 0.79
C LEU A 109 5.76 -4.21 0.88
N GLY A 110 5.42 -5.00 -0.14
CA GLY A 110 4.19 -5.76 -0.18
C GLY A 110 4.16 -6.84 0.92
N GLU A 111 5.24 -7.62 1.05
CA GLU A 111 5.39 -8.64 2.07
C GLU A 111 5.26 -8.06 3.47
N ASP A 112 5.96 -6.96 3.75
CA ASP A 112 5.90 -6.28 5.05
C ASP A 112 4.51 -5.72 5.37
N TRP A 113 3.76 -5.23 4.37
CA TRP A 113 2.37 -4.82 4.57
C TRP A 113 1.48 -6.01 4.94
N VAL A 114 1.60 -7.13 4.23
CA VAL A 114 0.81 -8.33 4.50
C VAL A 114 1.14 -8.88 5.89
N GLU A 115 2.42 -8.98 6.22
CA GLU A 115 2.88 -9.46 7.52
C GLU A 115 2.44 -8.55 8.66
N ALA A 116 2.67 -7.24 8.57
CA ALA A 116 2.32 -6.31 9.63
C ALA A 116 0.80 -6.28 9.88
N ILE A 117 -0.02 -6.28 8.83
CA ILE A 117 -1.48 -6.28 8.98
C ILE A 117 -1.97 -7.59 9.60
N ARG A 118 -1.42 -8.73 9.19
CA ARG A 118 -1.74 -10.03 9.79
C ARG A 118 -1.38 -10.06 11.27
N ASN A 119 -0.19 -9.60 11.62
CA ASN A 119 0.32 -9.62 12.99
C ASN A 119 -0.43 -8.63 13.91
N GLU A 120 -0.75 -7.43 13.43
CA GLU A 120 -1.38 -6.40 14.26
C GLU A 120 -2.90 -6.46 14.28
N LEU A 121 -3.53 -6.86 13.16
CA LEU A 121 -4.98 -6.76 12.96
C LEU A 121 -5.66 -8.13 12.81
N GLY A 122 -4.90 -9.22 12.69
CA GLY A 122 -5.41 -10.59 12.74
C GLY A 122 -6.18 -11.04 11.50
N PHE A 123 -5.92 -10.43 10.33
CA PHE A 123 -6.52 -10.85 9.06
C PHE A 123 -5.54 -10.70 7.90
N ASP A 124 -5.78 -11.45 6.82
CA ASP A 124 -4.92 -11.42 5.64
C ASP A 124 -5.22 -10.20 4.74
N PHE A 125 -4.19 -9.43 4.44
CA PHE A 125 -4.27 -8.31 3.51
C PHE A 125 -3.93 -8.80 2.10
N SER A 126 -4.91 -8.80 1.20
CA SER A 126 -4.70 -9.22 -0.19
C SER A 126 -4.08 -8.10 -1.03
N VAL A 127 -2.81 -8.27 -1.38
CA VAL A 127 -2.10 -7.59 -2.47
C VAL A 127 -1.33 -8.67 -3.24
N ASP A 128 -1.40 -8.61 -4.56
CA ASP A 128 -0.75 -9.55 -5.45
C ASP A 128 0.67 -9.08 -5.75
N ILE A 129 1.63 -9.85 -5.26
CA ILE A 129 3.05 -9.67 -5.55
C ILE A 129 3.38 -10.77 -6.57
N GLU A 130 2.94 -10.60 -7.82
CA GLU A 130 3.24 -11.58 -8.86
C GLU A 130 4.73 -11.50 -9.25
N HIS A 131 5.38 -12.68 -9.29
CA HIS A 131 6.75 -12.94 -9.72
C HIS A 131 6.87 -13.22 -11.23
#